data_AF-A0A963QTA8-F1
#
_entry.id   AF-A0A963QTA8-F1
#
_cell.length_a   1.000
_cell.length_b   1.000
_cell.length_c   1.000
_cell.angle_alpha   90.00
_cell.angle_beta   90.00
_cell.angle_gamma   90.00
#
_symmetry.space_group_name_H-M   'P 1'
#
loop_
_entity.id
_entity.type
_entity.pdbx_description
1 polymer ?
#
loop_
_entity_poly.entity_id
_entity_poly.type
_entity_poly.pdbx_seq_one_letter_code
_entity_poly.pdbx_strand_id
1 'polypeptide(L)'
;EDADELSFTAAVRTEDGQRIGGERERFRIYKGHFDEHVAPDPERERRDHWKKKTLIEAVWGWAITCHKSQGSQWPNIIVFDDGLGRTAEDRARWLYTAITRAEQGLVLLD
;
A
#
# COMPACT_ATOMS: atom_id res chain seq x y z
N GLU A 1 21.37 -14.50 6.54
CA GLU A 1 20.88 -15.59 5.67
C GLU A 1 19.38 -15.49 5.35
N ASP A 2 18.73 -14.35 5.65
CA ASP A 2 17.26 -14.16 5.58
C ASP A 2 16.74 -13.52 4.27
N ALA A 3 17.62 -13.25 3.30
CA ALA A 3 17.27 -12.65 2.03
C ALA A 3 17.78 -13.52 0.88
N ASP A 4 16.85 -13.88 -0.01
CA ASP A 4 17.08 -14.50 -1.30
C ASP A 4 17.15 -13.39 -2.37
N GLU A 5 17.55 -13.71 -3.60
CA GLU A 5 17.67 -12.75 -4.70
C GLU A 5 16.39 -11.90 -4.90
N LEU A 6 15.22 -12.52 -4.71
CA LEU A 6 13.91 -11.92 -4.99
C LEU A 6 13.03 -11.69 -3.75
N SER A 7 13.48 -12.10 -2.57
CA SER A 7 12.64 -12.03 -1.36
C SER A 7 13.44 -11.79 -0.10
N PHE A 8 12.79 -11.26 0.92
CA PHE A 8 13.32 -11.19 2.28
C PHE A 8 12.28 -11.75 3.25
N THR A 9 12.73 -12.23 4.43
CA THR A 9 11.83 -12.65 5.49
C THR A 9 11.60 -11.55 6.53
N ALA A 10 10.34 -11.32 6.89
CA ALA A 10 9.95 -10.35 7.92
C ALA A 10 8.89 -10.91 8.86
N ALA A 11 8.89 -10.44 10.11
CA ALA A 11 7.75 -10.58 10.99
C ALA A 11 6.78 -9.41 10.72
N VAL A 12 5.48 -9.69 10.65
CA VAL A 12 4.46 -8.69 10.32
C VAL A 12 3.62 -8.37 11.56
N ARG A 13 3.39 -7.09 11.79
CA ARG A 13 2.51 -6.57 12.84
C ARG A 13 1.51 -5.60 12.20
N THR A 14 0.28 -5.59 12.72
CA THR A 14 -0.73 -4.59 12.37
C THR A 14 -0.36 -3.24 13.00
N GLU A 15 -1.04 -2.18 12.59
CA GLU A 15 -0.88 -0.85 13.19
C GLU A 15 -1.22 -0.85 14.69
N ASP A 16 -2.17 -1.68 15.12
CA ASP A 16 -2.52 -1.89 16.53
C ASP A 16 -1.48 -2.72 17.31
N GLY A 17 -0.37 -3.10 16.67
CA GLY A 17 0.70 -3.89 17.26
C GLY A 17 0.42 -5.39 17.36
N GLN A 18 -0.74 -5.86 16.87
CA GLN A 18 -1.06 -7.28 16.82
C GLN A 18 -0.14 -7.99 15.82
N ARG A 19 0.49 -9.07 16.24
CA ARG A 19 1.32 -9.87 15.34
C ARG A 19 0.46 -10.75 14.43
N ILE A 20 0.85 -10.84 13.16
CA ILE A 20 0.32 -11.82 12.22
C ILE A 20 1.18 -13.09 12.28
N GLY A 21 0.54 -14.25 12.38
CA GLY A 21 1.21 -15.56 12.46
C GLY A 21 1.69 -15.95 13.86
N GLY A 22 2.39 -17.07 13.95
CA GLY A 22 2.93 -17.63 15.20
C GLY A 22 4.11 -16.84 15.81
N GLU A 23 4.47 -17.15 17.06
CA GLU A 23 5.47 -16.43 17.86
C GLU A 23 6.91 -16.43 17.26
N ARG A 24 7.20 -17.29 16.29
CA ARG A 24 8.46 -17.26 15.53
C ARG A 24 8.25 -17.26 14.03
N GLU A 25 7.01 -17.12 13.59
CA GLU A 25 6.67 -17.16 12.16
C GLU A 25 7.17 -15.89 11.46
N ARG A 26 7.77 -16.09 10.29
CA ARG A 26 8.25 -15.03 9.40
C ARG A 26 7.75 -15.33 8.00
N PHE A 27 7.38 -14.26 7.30
CA PHE A 27 6.80 -14.31 5.97
C PHE A 27 7.85 -13.99 4.93
N ARG A 28 7.86 -14.74 3.81
CA ARG A 28 8.67 -14.41 2.64
C ARG A 28 7.95 -13.36 1.82
N ILE A 29 8.51 -12.16 1.75
CA ILE A 29 7.96 -11.00 1.07
C ILE A 29 8.77 -10.74 -0.20
N TYR A 30 8.09 -10.48 -1.30
CA TYR A 30 8.70 -10.12 -2.56
C TYR A 30 9.43 -8.78 -2.45
N LYS A 31 10.74 -8.78 -2.72
CA LYS A 31 11.62 -7.63 -2.55
C LYS A 31 11.48 -6.60 -3.67
N GLY A 32 11.09 -7.05 -4.87
CA GLY A 32 11.13 -6.22 -6.07
C GLY A 32 10.34 -4.92 -5.98
N HIS A 33 9.19 -4.91 -5.29
CA HIS A 33 8.40 -3.68 -5.09
C HIS A 33 9.16 -2.58 -4.32
N PHE A 34 10.06 -2.98 -3.42
CA PHE A 34 10.90 -2.06 -2.65
C PHE A 34 12.13 -1.64 -3.44
N ASP A 35 12.78 -2.61 -4.10
CA ASP A 35 13.98 -2.37 -4.90
C ASP A 35 13.72 -1.43 -6.08
N GLU A 36 12.52 -1.45 -6.66
CA GLU A 36 12.14 -0.55 -7.76
C GLU A 36 12.30 0.94 -7.42
N HIS A 37 12.20 1.30 -6.13
CA HIS A 37 12.38 2.69 -5.66
C HIS A 37 13.85 3.10 -5.56
N VAL A 38 14.78 2.13 -5.54
CA VAL A 38 16.23 2.34 -5.41
C VAL A 38 16.95 2.12 -6.73
N ALA A 39 16.57 1.06 -7.46
CA ALA A 39 17.12 0.66 -8.74
C ALA A 39 15.97 0.21 -9.67
N PRO A 40 15.35 1.16 -10.39
CA PRO A 40 14.28 0.88 -11.34
C PRO A 40 14.75 -0.09 -12.43
N ASP A 41 13.92 -1.08 -12.75
CA ASP A 41 14.21 -2.09 -13.77
C ASP A 41 12.92 -2.41 -14.55
N PRO A 42 12.77 -1.86 -15.77
CA PRO A 42 11.57 -2.05 -16.58
C PRO A 42 11.22 -3.51 -16.88
N GLU A 43 12.21 -4.42 -16.83
CA GLU A 43 12.02 -5.83 -17.14
C GLU A 43 11.74 -6.68 -15.88
N ARG A 44 11.82 -6.08 -14.68
CA ARG A 44 11.67 -6.79 -13.41
C ARG A 44 10.34 -7.50 -13.31
N GLU A 45 9.24 -6.81 -13.61
CA GLU A 45 7.91 -7.40 -13.52
C GLU A 45 7.79 -8.63 -14.42
N ARG A 46 8.26 -8.55 -15.66
CA ARG A 46 8.20 -9.66 -16.62
C ARG A 46 9.07 -10.84 -16.19
N ARG A 47 10.30 -10.56 -15.75
CA ARG A 47 11.27 -11.57 -15.31
C ARG A 47 10.80 -12.30 -14.05
N ASP A 48 10.28 -11.55 -13.09
CA ASP A 48 9.98 -12.06 -11.76
C ASP A 48 8.52 -12.55 -11.63
N HIS A 49 7.66 -12.28 -12.63
CA HIS A 49 6.21 -12.57 -12.64
C HIS A 49 5.80 -13.91 -12.03
N TRP A 50 6.43 -15.01 -12.46
CA TRP A 50 6.07 -16.35 -11.99
C TRP A 50 6.49 -16.61 -10.54
N LYS A 51 7.66 -16.11 -10.14
CA LYS A 51 8.16 -16.26 -8.76
C LYS A 51 7.44 -15.31 -7.80
N LYS A 52 7.09 -14.10 -8.25
CA LYS A 52 6.31 -13.11 -7.49
C LYS A 52 5.00 -13.72 -6.98
N LYS A 53 4.31 -14.50 -7.81
CA LYS A 53 3.02 -15.15 -7.46
C LYS A 53 3.09 -16.16 -6.32
N THR A 54 4.28 -16.63 -5.94
CA THR A 54 4.45 -17.58 -4.82
C THR A 54 4.89 -16.89 -3.53
N LEU A 55 5.04 -15.56 -3.56
CA LEU A 55 5.51 -14.75 -2.44
C LEU A 55 4.41 -13.80 -1.98
N ILE A 56 4.55 -13.29 -0.75
CA ILE A 56 3.68 -12.22 -0.27
C ILE A 56 4.11 -10.91 -0.93
N GLU A 57 3.15 -10.25 -1.57
CA GLU A 57 3.36 -8.92 -2.14
C GLU A 57 3.03 -7.86 -1.08
N ALA A 58 4.01 -7.00 -0.81
CA ALA A 58 3.85 -5.82 0.03
C ALA A 58 4.53 -4.63 -0.67
N VAL A 59 3.99 -3.44 -0.44
CA VAL A 59 4.48 -2.17 -0.98
C VAL A 59 4.56 -1.15 0.15
N TRP A 60 5.20 -0.01 -0.11
CA TRP A 60 5.17 1.12 0.81
C TRP A 60 3.74 1.66 1.00
N GLY A 61 3.41 2.05 2.23
CA GLY A 61 2.08 2.54 2.62
C GLY A 61 2.00 4.05 2.85
N TRP A 62 2.98 4.85 2.40
CA TRP A 62 3.03 6.30 2.66
C TRP A 62 1.86 7.07 2.05
N ALA A 63 1.37 6.61 0.90
CA ALA A 63 0.21 7.15 0.21
C ALA A 63 -0.55 6.01 -0.48
N ILE A 64 -1.87 6.12 -0.51
CA ILE A 64 -2.74 5.13 -1.12
C ILE A 64 -3.78 5.85 -1.98
N THR A 65 -4.15 5.25 -3.10
CA THR A 65 -5.21 5.81 -3.93
C THR A 65 -6.55 5.71 -3.19
N CYS A 66 -7.43 6.70 -3.38
CA CYS A 66 -8.75 6.71 -2.74
C CYS A 66 -9.53 5.40 -2.97
N HIS A 67 -9.49 4.87 -4.20
CA HIS A 67 -10.11 3.57 -4.51
C HIS A 67 -9.57 2.41 -3.68
N LYS A 68 -8.25 2.34 -3.46
CA LYS A 68 -7.64 1.28 -2.63
C LYS A 68 -7.87 1.48 -1.13
N SER A 69 -8.22 2.70 -0.71
CA SER A 69 -8.51 3.03 0.69
C SER A 69 -9.93 2.64 1.14
N GLN A 70 -10.79 2.21 0.22
CA GLN A 70 -12.17 1.84 0.52
C GLN A 70 -12.25 0.76 1.59
N GLY A 71 -13.07 0.99 2.63
CA GLY A 71 -13.24 0.08 3.76
C GLY A 71 -12.20 0.22 4.87
N SER A 72 -11.18 1.08 4.70
CA SER A 72 -10.18 1.38 5.74
C SER A 72 -10.48 2.71 6.43
N GLN A 73 -10.02 2.94 7.65
CA GLN A 73 -10.18 4.22 8.34
C GLN A 73 -8.90 4.56 9.11
N TRP A 74 -8.60 5.86 9.23
CA TRP A 74 -7.42 6.35 9.95
C TRP A 74 -7.76 7.58 10.80
N PRO A 75 -7.06 7.78 11.94
CA PRO A 75 -7.32 8.93 12.81
C PRO A 75 -7.21 10.27 12.08
N ASN A 76 -6.16 10.46 11.28
CA ASN A 76 -5.90 11.70 10.57
C ASN A 76 -5.52 11.42 9.12
N ILE A 77 -6.14 12.15 8.18
CA ILE A 77 -5.91 11.96 6.74
C ILE A 77 -5.61 13.29 6.07
N ILE A 78 -4.68 13.25 5.12
CA ILE A 78 -4.47 14.31 4.14
C ILE A 78 -4.99 13.78 2.80
N VAL A 79 -5.95 14.49 2.20
CA VAL A 79 -6.45 14.20 0.85
C VAL A 79 -5.80 15.19 -0.10
N PHE A 80 -5.02 14.67 -1.04
CA PHE A 80 -4.56 15.43 -2.20
C PHE A 80 -5.59 15.27 -3.32
N ASP A 81 -6.34 16.33 -3.59
CA ASP A 81 -7.33 16.39 -4.66
C ASP A 81 -6.69 16.99 -5.90
N ASP A 82 -6.36 16.15 -6.88
CA ASP A 82 -5.77 16.55 -8.15
C ASP A 82 -6.83 17.01 -9.18
N GLY A 83 -8.09 17.21 -8.75
CA GLY A 83 -9.20 17.57 -9.61
C GLY A 83 -9.76 16.39 -10.41
N LEU A 84 -9.46 15.15 -10.04
CA LEU A 84 -9.99 13.95 -10.69
C LEU A 84 -11.53 13.90 -10.66
N GLY A 85 -12.14 14.00 -11.84
CA GLY A 85 -13.58 13.81 -12.04
C GLY A 85 -13.99 14.18 -13.47
N ARG A 86 -14.81 13.34 -14.12
CA ARG A 86 -15.36 13.68 -15.45
C ARG A 86 -16.44 14.76 -15.36
N THR A 87 -17.10 14.81 -14.21
CA THR A 87 -18.13 15.78 -13.86
C THR A 87 -17.92 16.25 -12.42
N ALA A 88 -18.55 17.37 -12.05
CA ALA A 88 -18.54 17.85 -10.66
C ALA A 88 -19.16 16.81 -9.70
N GLU A 89 -20.15 16.04 -10.16
CA GLU A 89 -20.77 14.98 -9.37
C GLU A 89 -19.81 13.81 -9.12
N ASP A 90 -19.02 13.43 -10.13
CA ASP A 90 -18.03 12.37 -9.97
C ASP A 90 -16.92 12.75 -8.99
N ARG A 91 -16.44 14.00 -9.07
CA ARG A 91 -15.48 14.53 -8.09
C ARG A 91 -16.09 14.53 -6.69
N ALA A 92 -17.34 14.95 -6.53
CA ALA A 92 -18.03 14.93 -5.24
C ALA A 92 -18.14 13.53 -4.64
N ARG A 93 -18.46 12.50 -5.46
CA ARG A 93 -18.50 11.10 -5.01
C ARG A 93 -17.12 10.56 -4.63
N TRP A 94 -16.09 10.94 -5.38
CA TRP A 94 -14.71 10.57 -5.07
C TRP A 94 -14.24 11.20 -3.76
N LEU A 95 -14.51 12.50 -3.59
CA LEU A 95 -14.21 13.23 -2.36
C LEU A 95 -14.97 12.66 -1.16
N TYR A 96 -16.25 12.33 -1.31
CA TYR A 96 -17.01 11.64 -0.26
C TYR A 96 -16.30 10.35 0.20
N THR A 97 -15.81 9.56 -0.75
CA THR A 97 -15.08 8.32 -0.44
C THR A 97 -13.80 8.62 0.33
N ALA A 98 -13.00 9.60 -0.10
CA ALA A 98 -11.74 9.98 0.53
C ALA A 98 -11.95 10.59 1.93
N ILE A 99 -12.87 11.54 2.04
CA ILE A 99 -13.19 12.28 3.28
C ILE A 99 -13.67 11.33 4.37
N THR A 100 -14.54 10.37 4.04
CA THR A 100 -15.11 9.44 5.03
C THR A 100 -14.11 8.40 5.56
N ARG A 101 -12.88 8.36 5.05
CA ARG A 101 -11.82 7.54 5.63
C ARG A 101 -11.25 8.16 6.92
N ALA A 102 -11.40 9.48 7.10
CA ALA A 102 -10.87 10.19 8.26
C ALA A 102 -11.79 10.03 9.47
N GLU A 103 -11.23 9.65 10.62
CA GLU A 103 -12.00 9.48 11.86
C GLU A 103 -11.99 10.73 12.75
N GLN A 104 -10.88 11.47 12.79
CA GLN A 104 -10.70 12.61 13.70
C GLN A 104 -10.33 13.89 12.95
N GLY A 105 -9.31 13.83 12.10
CA GLY A 105 -8.76 15.00 11.41
C GLY A 105 -8.66 14.81 9.90
N LEU A 106 -9.01 15.86 9.15
CA LEU A 106 -8.89 15.90 7.70
C LEU A 106 -8.20 17.20 7.28
N VAL A 107 -7.21 17.09 6.40
CA VAL A 107 -6.68 18.20 5.61
C VAL A 107 -6.96 17.88 4.14
N LEU A 108 -7.56 18.83 3.42
CA LEU A 108 -7.74 18.74 1.98
C LEU A 108 -6.78 19.72 1.30
N LEU A 109 -5.99 19.21 0.37
CA LEU A 109 -5.08 19.96 -0.49
C LEU A 109 -5.67 19.96 -1.91
N ASP A 110 -5.82 21.13 -2.49
CA ASP A 110 -6.31 21.42 -3.86
C ASP A 110 -5.22 22.20 -4.62
#